data_AF-A0A8X6QWH8-F1
#
_entry.id   AF-A0A8X6QWH8-F1
#
_cell.length_a   1.000
_cell.length_b   1.000
_cell.length_c   1.000
_cell.angle_alpha   90.00
_cell.angle_beta   90.00
_cell.angle_gamma   90.00
#
_symmetry.space_group_name_H-M   'P 1'
#
loop_
_entity.id
_entity.type
_entity.pdbx_description
1 polymer ?
#
loop_
_entity_poly.entity_id
_entity_poly.type
_entity_poly.pdbx_seq_one_letter_code
_entity_poly.pdbx_strand_id
1 'polypeptide(L)' 'MAVITDYELVKEAFSKDSFMGRPPDLPFEFSEETLRSGAMNGMPWKHQRRFSLHMFRDLGFGKTKMEEHVK' A
#
# COMPACT_ATOMS: atom_id res chain seq x y z
N MET A 1 12.05 13.10 -12.83
CA MET A 1 10.66 13.21 -12.33
C MET A 1 9.73 13.24 -13.52
N ALA A 2 8.79 12.30 -13.62
CA ALA A 2 7.76 12.29 -14.67
C ALA A 2 6.42 12.64 -14.03
N VAL A 3 5.63 13.48 -14.70
CA VAL A 3 4.30 13.89 -14.21
C VAL A 3 3.26 13.34 -15.17
N ILE A 4 2.28 12.61 -14.64
CA ILE A 4 1.16 12.04 -15.40
C ILE A 4 -0.10 12.80 -15.01
N THR A 5 -0.77 13.40 -15.99
CA THR A 5 -1.93 14.29 -15.76
C THR A 5 -3.23 13.77 -16.35
N ASP A 6 -3.16 12.91 -17.37
CA ASP A 6 -4.34 12.36 -18.04
C ASP A 6 -4.89 11.12 -17.33
N TYR A 7 -6.21 10.96 -17.30
CA TYR A 7 -6.88 9.88 -16.57
C TYR A 7 -6.50 8.51 -17.10
N GLU A 8 -6.51 8.30 -18.42
CA GLU A 8 -6.21 6.99 -19.00
C GLU A 8 -4.76 6.59 -18.72
N LEU A 9 -3.84 7.55 -18.82
CA LEU A 9 -2.44 7.33 -18.47
C LEU A 9 -2.23 7.04 -16.98
N VAL A 10 -2.92 7.75 -16.07
CA VAL A 10 -2.87 7.45 -14.63
C VAL A 10 -3.38 6.04 -14.36
N LYS A 11 -4.54 5.69 -14.93
CA LYS A 11 -5.12 4.36 -14.75
C LYS A 11 -4.19 3.27 -15.26
N GLU A 12 -3.60 3.45 -16.44
CA GLU A 12 -2.66 2.48 -17.02
C GLU A 12 -1.39 2.36 -16.17
N ALA A 13 -0.78 3.48 -15.77
CA ALA A 13 0.45 3.48 -14.99
C ALA A 13 0.26 2.79 -13.63
N PHE A 14 -0.79 3.13 -12.89
CA PHE A 14 -1.07 2.55 -11.57
C PHE A 14 -1.65 1.13 -11.61
N SER A 15 -2.02 0.62 -12.80
CA SER A 15 -2.37 -0.79 -12.96
C SER A 15 -1.15 -1.69 -13.14
N LYS A 16 0.01 -1.13 -13.49
CA LYS A 16 1.24 -1.89 -13.75
C LYS A 16 2.11 -1.98 -12.50
N ASP A 17 2.60 -3.18 -12.24
CA ASP A 17 3.45 -3.48 -11.08
C ASP A 17 4.76 -2.67 -11.07
N SER A 18 5.26 -2.29 -12.24
CA SER A 18 6.49 -1.50 -12.43
C SER A 18 6.42 -0.09 -11.81
N PHE A 19 5.22 0.47 -11.62
CA PHE A 19 5.03 1.81 -11.05
C PHE A 19 4.61 1.78 -9.57
N MET A 20 4.62 0.61 -8.93
CA MET A 20 4.17 0.46 -7.54
C MET A 20 5.21 0.84 -6.49
N GLY A 21 6.41 1.28 -6.89
CA GLY A 21 7.47 1.73 -5.99
C GLY A 21 7.09 2.98 -5.20
N ARG A 22 7.81 3.24 -4.10
CA ARG A 22 7.70 4.50 -3.34
C ARG A 22 8.86 5.44 -3.69
N PRO A 23 8.60 6.74 -3.85
CA PRO A 23 9.67 7.71 -4.08
C PRO A 23 10.62 7.74 -2.87
N PRO A 24 11.91 8.09 -3.07
CA PRO A 24 12.87 8.20 -1.97
C PRO A 24 12.60 9.42 -1.08
N ASP A 25 12.09 10.51 -1.65
CA ASP A 25 11.84 11.78 -0.95
C ASP A 25 10.47 11.76 -0.26
N LEU A 26 10.32 10.91 0.75
CA LEU A 26 9.10 10.84 1.55
C LEU A 26 9.15 11.86 2.70
N PRO A 27 8.02 12.50 3.04
CA PRO A 27 7.95 13.47 4.14
C PRO A 27 8.01 12.81 5.54
N PHE A 28 8.31 11.51 5.62
CA PHE A 28 8.40 10.74 6.85
C PHE A 28 9.68 9.90 6.82
N GLU A 29 10.40 9.86 7.94
CA GLU A 29 11.57 9.00 8.11
C GLU A 29 11.13 7.57 8.46
N PHE A 30 11.73 6.60 7.77
CA PHE A 30 11.55 5.19 8.12
C PHE A 30 12.57 4.76 9.15
N SER A 31 12.16 3.87 10.06
CA SER A 31 13.11 3.19 10.94
C SER A 31 14.10 2.36 10.11
N GLU A 32 15.30 2.16 10.65
CA GLU A 32 16.31 1.30 10.00
C GLU A 32 15.76 -0.10 9.71
N GLU A 33 14.96 -0.65 10.63
CA GLU A 33 14.28 -1.93 10.45
C GLU A 33 13.31 -1.94 9.26
N THR A 34 12.54 -0.87 9.08
CA THR A 34 11.59 -0.73 7.96
C THR A 34 12.32 -0.68 6.63
N LEU A 35 13.47 0.01 6.58
CA LEU A 35 14.32 0.08 5.40
C LEU A 35 14.97 -1.27 5.10
N ARG A 36 15.55 -1.93 6.10
CA ARG A 36 16.24 -3.23 5.96
C ARG A 36 15.30 -4.37 5.58
N SER A 37 14.10 -4.40 6.15
CA SER A 37 13.10 -5.43 5.86
C SER A 37 12.48 -5.29 4.47
N GLY A 38 12.63 -4.13 3.82
CA GLY A 38 11.93 -3.84 2.58
C GLY A 38 10.41 -3.76 2.77
N ALA A 39 9.91 -3.49 3.99
CA ALA A 39 8.48 -3.45 4.28
C ALA A 39 7.71 -2.47 3.37
N MET A 40 8.39 -1.50 2.78
CA MET A 40 7.80 -0.47 1.91
C MET A 40 7.93 -0.74 0.40
N ASN A 41 8.71 -1.74 -0.04
CA ASN A 41 8.93 -2.03 -1.45
C ASN A 41 9.13 -3.54 -1.74
N GLY A 42 9.00 -3.95 -3.01
CA GLY A 42 9.29 -5.32 -3.43
C GLY A 42 8.35 -6.38 -2.85
N MET A 43 8.85 -7.61 -2.69
CA MET A 43 8.06 -8.77 -2.21
C MET A 43 7.60 -8.67 -0.76
N PRO A 44 8.43 -8.18 0.20
CA PRO A 44 7.99 -8.03 1.59
C PRO A 44 6.74 -7.14 1.71
N TRP A 45 6.75 -5.98 1.04
CA TRP A 45 5.58 -5.10 0.95
C TRP A 45 4.33 -5.81 0.40
N LYS A 46 4.46 -6.55 -0.71
CA LYS A 46 3.33 -7.25 -1.33
C LYS A 46 2.74 -8.31 -0.40
N HIS A 47 3.59 -9.10 0.26
CA HIS A 47 3.15 -10.13 1.20
C HIS A 47 2.47 -9.51 2.42
N GLN A 48 3.07 -8.50 3.04
CA GLN A 48 2.49 -7.81 4.19
C GLN A 48 1.14 -7.20 3.82
N ARG A 49 1.05 -6.45 2.72
CA ARG A 49 -0.21 -5.86 2.25
C ARG A 49 -1.29 -6.91 2.05
N ARG A 50 -0.97 -8.03 1.40
CA ARG A 50 -1.92 -9.13 1.19
C ARG A 50 -2.39 -9.71 2.51
N PHE A 51 -1.46 -10.02 3.41
CA PHE A 51 -1.76 -10.56 4.74
C PHE A 51 -2.65 -9.61 5.54
N SER A 52 -2.27 -8.33 5.68
CA SER A 52 -3.03 -7.34 6.43
C SER A 52 -4.44 -7.16 5.90
N LEU A 53 -4.63 -7.10 4.57
CA LEU A 53 -5.96 -6.97 3.98
C LEU A 53 -6.82 -8.23 4.18
N HIS A 54 -6.22 -9.42 4.23
CA HIS A 54 -6.95 -10.64 4.60
C HIS A 54 -7.39 -10.59 6.07
N MET A 55 -6.45 -10.29 6.97
CA MET A 55 -6.74 -10.17 8.39
C MET A 55 -7.83 -9.14 8.68
N PHE A 56 -7.80 -7.98 8.02
CA PHE A 56 -8.86 -6.98 8.20
C PHE A 56 -10.24 -7.51 7.79
N ARG A 57 -10.36 -8.26 6.70
CA ARG A 57 -11.65 -8.86 6.28
C ARG A 57 -12.14 -9.92 7.25
N ASP A 58 -11.22 -10.69 7.84
CA ASP A 58 -11.55 -11.71 8.84
C ASP A 58 -12.03 -11.06 10.15
N LEU A 59 -11.43 -9.94 10.54
CA LEU A 59 -11.87 -9.11 11.67
C LEU A 59 -13.18 -8.36 11.41
N GLY A 60 -13.72 -8.41 10.19
CA GLY A 60 -15.01 -7.81 9.85
C GLY A 60 -14.94 -6.48 9.12
N PHE A 61 -13.76 -6.04 8.66
CA PHE A 61 -13.64 -4.85 7.82
C PHE A 61 -14.50 -4.97 6.56
N GLY A 62 -15.37 -3.98 6.34
CA GLY A 62 -16.39 -3.99 5.28
C GLY A 62 -17.64 -4.82 5.60
N LYS A 63 -17.85 -5.23 6.86
CA LYS A 63 -19.06 -5.91 7.35
C LYS A 63 -19.66 -5.13 8.51
N THR A 64 -20.97 -5.32 8.74
CA THR A 64 -21.73 -4.67 9.82
C THR A 64 -21.11 -4.87 11.22
N LYS A 65 -20.47 -6.02 11.46
CA LYS A 65 -19.78 -6.29 12.74
C LYS A 65 -18.68 -5.27 13.08
N MET A 66 -17.94 -4.76 12.10
CA MET A 66 -16.91 -3.75 12.36
C MET A 66 -17.51 -2.37 12.56
N GLU A 67 -18.65 -2.06 11.95
CA GLU A 67 -19.35 -0.77 12.14
C GLU A 67 -19.71 -0.54 13.61
N GLU A 68 -20.05 -1.61 14.34
CA GLU A 68 -20.33 -1.56 15.78
C GLU A 68 -19.10 -1.16 16.63
N HIS A 69 -17.89 -1.38 16.12
CA HIS A 69 -16.62 -1.15 16.83
C HIS A 69 -15.96 0.19 16.47
N VAL A 70 -16.45 0.92 15.47
CA VAL A 70 -15.87 2.19 14.97
C VAL A 70 -16.60 3.42 15.54
N LYS A 71 -17.08 3.33 16.79
CA LYS A 71 -17.74 4.45 17.47
C LYS A 71 -16.78 5.58 17.86
#